data_AF-A0A075FPU6-F1
#
_entry.id   AF-A0A075FPU6-F1
#
_cell.length_a   1.000
_cell.length_b   1.000
_cell.length_c   1.000
_cell.angle_alpha   90.00
_cell.angle_beta   90.00
_cell.angle_gamma   90.00
#
_symmetry.space_group_name_H-M   'P 1'
#
loop_
_entity.id
_entity.type
_entity.pdbx_description
1 polymer ?
#
loop_
_entity_poly.entity_id
_entity_poly.type
_entity_poly.pdbx_seq_one_letter_code
_entity_poly.pdbx_strand_id
1 'polypeptide(L)'
;MRLRRFRVRAFRCVHDSGEITVGDMAAFVGRNESGKTTILQALTLLNRDEMVSDLDLCDEMVEELKSEIKLVEGEFNLNENEIELIREKFPTLDLKNNNF
;
A
#
# COMPACT_ATOMS: atom_id res chain seq x y z
N MET A 1 4.49 -10.46 9.23
CA MET A 1 4.83 -10.01 7.87
C MET A 1 5.56 -8.69 7.99
N ARG A 2 6.49 -8.37 7.08
CA ARG A 2 7.23 -7.10 7.10
C ARG A 2 7.13 -6.34 5.78
N LEU A 3 6.59 -5.12 5.81
CA LEU A 3 6.52 -4.25 4.64
C LEU A 3 7.93 -3.87 4.16
N ARG A 4 8.21 -4.04 2.87
CA ARG A 4 9.49 -3.73 2.24
C ARG A 4 9.38 -2.63 1.21
N ARG A 5 8.27 -2.60 0.48
CA ARG A 5 8.00 -1.59 -0.55
C ARG A 5 6.54 -1.24 -0.56
N PHE A 6 6.23 -0.02 -0.91
CA PHE A 6 4.85 0.39 -1.16
C PHE A 6 4.78 1.48 -2.23
N ARG A 7 3.60 1.65 -2.81
CA ARG A 7 3.28 2.76 -3.71
C ARG A 7 1.86 3.23 -3.44
N VAL A 8 1.67 4.55 -3.39
CA VAL A 8 0.40 5.23 -3.23
C VAL A 8 0.07 5.99 -4.51
N ARG A 9 -1.14 5.82 -5.02
CA ARG A 9 -1.63 6.48 -6.24
C ARG A 9 -3.04 7.00 -6.05
N ALA A 10 -3.36 8.09 -6.74
CA ALA A 10 -4.70 8.67 -6.82
C ALA A 10 -5.40 8.85 -5.46
N PHE A 11 -4.64 9.20 -4.41
CA PHE A 11 -5.16 9.37 -3.05
C PHE A 11 -4.91 10.79 -2.53
N ARG A 12 -6.00 11.56 -2.38
CA ARG A 12 -6.03 12.96 -1.93
C ARG A 12 -5.09 13.88 -2.70
N CYS A 13 -3.96 14.27 -2.12
CA CYS A 13 -2.95 15.13 -2.75
C CYS A 13 -1.79 14.34 -3.38
N VAL A 14 -1.84 13.01 -3.33
CA VAL A 14 -0.80 12.12 -3.89
C VAL A 14 -1.30 11.52 -5.19
N HIS A 15 -0.84 12.06 -6.32
CA HIS A 15 -1.08 11.47 -7.64
C HIS A 15 -0.35 10.14 -7.78
N ASP A 16 0.95 10.15 -7.48
CA ASP A 16 1.80 8.95 -7.47
C ASP A 16 3.01 9.22 -6.57
N SER A 17 3.21 8.37 -5.56
CA SER A 17 4.39 8.44 -4.69
C SER A 17 5.66 7.90 -5.35
N GLY A 18 5.51 7.14 -6.45
CA GLY A 18 6.53 6.19 -6.90
C GLY A 18 6.70 5.04 -5.90
N GLU A 19 7.62 4.13 -6.21
CA GLU A 19 7.97 3.02 -5.31
C GLU A 19 8.84 3.53 -4.15
N ILE A 20 8.38 3.32 -2.92
CA ILE A 20 9.10 3.70 -1.70
C ILE A 20 9.58 2.43 -1.01
N THR A 21 10.89 2.33 -0.79
CA THR A 21 11.53 1.22 -0.07
C THR A 21 11.59 1.50 1.43
N VAL A 22 11.32 0.49 2.24
CA VAL A 22 11.24 0.57 3.71
C VAL A 22 12.28 -0.37 4.36
N GLY A 23 13.15 0.23 5.18
CA GLY A 23 14.15 -0.46 5.99
C GLY A 23 13.60 -1.00 7.32
N ASP A 24 14.43 -1.05 8.37
CA ASP A 24 13.95 -1.31 9.74
C ASP A 24 13.26 -0.08 10.33
N MET A 25 13.68 1.11 9.90
CA MET A 25 13.11 2.39 10.28
C MET A 25 12.99 3.24 9.01
N ALA A 26 11.86 3.94 8.88
CA ALA A 26 11.62 4.92 7.84
C ALA A 26 11.00 6.17 8.46
N ALA A 27 11.36 7.34 7.93
CA ALA A 27 10.82 8.62 8.37
C ALA A 27 10.42 9.44 7.16
N PHE A 28 9.24 10.07 7.24
CA PHE A 28 8.80 11.05 6.25
C PHE A 28 9.14 12.46 6.74
N VAL A 29 9.96 13.19 5.97
CA VAL A 29 10.40 14.54 6.30
C VAL A 29 10.10 15.47 5.13
N GLY A 30 9.69 16.70 5.42
CA GLY A 30 9.29 17.67 4.40
C GLY A 30 8.44 18.81 4.97
N ARG A 31 8.20 19.84 4.16
CA ARG A 31 7.40 21.02 4.55
C ARG A 31 5.98 20.62 4.95
N ASN A 32 5.30 21.47 5.73
CA ASN A 32 3.88 21.25 6.01
C ASN A 32 3.09 21.10 4.69
N GLU A 33 2.01 20.31 4.75
CA GLU A 33 1.11 20.07 3.61
C GLU A 33 1.74 19.32 2.41
N SER A 34 3.00 18.87 2.50
CA SER A 34 3.67 18.10 1.45
C SER A 34 3.16 16.65 1.26
N GLY A 35 2.02 16.28 1.84
CA GLY A 35 1.44 14.93 1.72
C GLY A 35 2.01 13.84 2.64
N LYS A 36 2.84 14.17 3.63
CA LYS A 36 3.42 13.17 4.56
C LYS A 36 2.35 12.37 5.33
N THR A 37 1.41 13.08 5.94
CA THR A 37 0.28 12.46 6.66
C THR A 37 -0.61 11.67 5.68
N THR A 38 -0.79 12.19 4.47
CA THR A 38 -1.55 11.53 3.40
C THR A 38 -0.97 10.17 3.04
N ILE A 39 0.37 10.05 2.91
CA ILE A 39 1.02 8.76 2.68
C ILE A 39 0.77 7.78 3.82
N LEU A 40 0.87 8.24 5.08
CA LEU A 40 0.60 7.38 6.24
C LEU A 40 -0.86 6.92 6.28
N GLN A 41 -1.81 7.79 5.92
CA GLN A 41 -3.23 7.46 5.81
C GLN A 41 -3.52 6.51 4.65
N ALA A 42 -2.84 6.65 3.51
CA ALA A 42 -2.98 5.69 2.42
C ALA A 42 -2.49 4.30 2.83
N LEU A 43 -1.41 4.21 3.61
CA LEU A 43 -0.88 2.94 4.10
C LEU A 43 -1.84 2.19 5.03
N THR A 44 -2.75 2.88 5.73
CA THR A 44 -3.75 2.19 6.56
C THR A 44 -4.71 1.37 5.71
N LEU A 45 -4.96 1.78 4.46
CA LEU A 45 -5.82 1.08 3.50
C LEU A 45 -5.30 -0.31 3.07
N LEU A 46 -4.05 -0.67 3.43
CA LEU A 46 -3.57 -2.05 3.28
C LEU A 46 -4.27 -3.02 4.24
N ASN A 47 -4.96 -2.51 5.27
CA ASN A 47 -5.81 -3.29 6.15
C ASN A 47 -7.21 -3.45 5.55
N ARG A 48 -7.78 -4.65 5.71
CA ARG A 48 -9.07 -5.03 5.11
C ARG A 48 -10.26 -4.17 5.54
N ASP A 49 -10.22 -3.65 6.76
CA ASP A 49 -11.38 -2.99 7.38
C ASP A 49 -11.46 -1.48 7.09
N GLU A 50 -10.45 -0.93 6.41
CA GLU A 50 -10.43 0.48 6.04
C GLU A 50 -11.21 0.72 4.74
N MET A 51 -12.15 1.66 4.79
CA MET A 51 -12.96 2.05 3.63
C MET A 51 -12.47 3.37 3.05
N VAL A 52 -12.49 3.47 1.73
CA VAL A 52 -12.15 4.69 0.99
C VAL A 52 -13.43 5.42 0.63
N SER A 53 -13.49 6.72 0.91
CA SER A 53 -14.59 7.57 0.45
C SER A 53 -14.25 8.21 -0.90
N ASP A 54 -15.27 8.63 -1.64
CA ASP A 54 -15.06 9.33 -2.92
C ASP A 54 -14.25 10.62 -2.74
N LEU A 55 -14.34 11.29 -1.58
CA LEU A 55 -13.57 12.49 -1.24
C LEU A 55 -12.08 12.21 -1.04
N ASP A 56 -11.70 10.95 -0.85
CA ASP A 56 -10.30 10.54 -0.72
C ASP A 56 -9.61 10.33 -2.07
N LEU A 57 -10.36 10.36 -3.18
CA LEU A 57 -9.83 10.19 -4.53
C LEU A 57 -9.28 11.52 -5.07
N CYS A 58 -8.24 11.45 -5.89
CA CYS A 58 -7.76 12.63 -6.60
C CYS A 58 -8.74 13.02 -7.74
N ASP A 59 -9.42 14.17 -7.60
CA ASP A 59 -10.44 14.67 -8.55
C ASP A 59 -9.94 14.84 -10.00
N GLU A 60 -8.64 15.01 -10.22
CA GLU A 60 -8.07 15.27 -11.56
C GLU A 60 -7.90 14.02 -12.45
N MET A 61 -8.11 12.79 -11.93
CA MET A 61 -7.84 11.56 -12.68
C MET A 61 -9.08 10.75 -13.10
N VAL A 62 -10.30 11.29 -12.91
CA VAL A 62 -11.61 10.56 -13.04
C VAL A 62 -11.80 9.81 -14.37
N GLU A 63 -11.16 10.24 -15.46
CA GLU A 63 -11.26 9.58 -16.78
C GLU A 63 -10.40 8.30 -16.89
N GLU A 64 -9.25 8.21 -16.18
CA GLU A 64 -8.39 7.01 -16.12
C GLU A 64 -8.84 6.00 -15.04
N LEU A 65 -9.75 6.43 -14.16
CA LEU A 65 -10.30 5.68 -13.01
C LEU A 65 -11.23 4.49 -13.39
N LYS A 66 -11.30 4.07 -14.66
CA LYS A 66 -12.18 2.98 -15.16
C LYS A 66 -11.64 1.56 -14.92
N SER A 67 -10.40 1.40 -14.45
CA SER A 67 -9.81 0.12 -14.04
C SER A 67 -9.65 0.08 -12.52
N GLU A 68 -9.88 -1.06 -11.86
CA GLU A 68 -9.66 -1.26 -10.40
C GLU A 68 -8.43 -0.49 -9.88
N ILE A 69 -8.66 0.64 -9.23
CA ILE A 69 -7.58 1.52 -8.79
C ILE A 69 -6.97 0.91 -7.53
N LYS A 70 -5.72 0.47 -7.64
CA LYS A 70 -4.91 0.15 -6.48
C LYS A 70 -4.35 1.44 -5.89
N LEU A 71 -5.13 2.04 -4.99
CA LEU A 71 -4.76 3.26 -4.26
C LEU A 71 -3.49 3.09 -3.45
N VAL A 72 -3.34 1.90 -2.87
CA VAL A 72 -2.13 1.48 -2.20
C VAL A 72 -1.79 0.04 -2.59
N GLU A 73 -0.51 -0.22 -2.81
CA GLU A 73 0.03 -1.56 -2.94
C GLU A 73 1.27 -1.71 -2.06
N GLY A 74 1.47 -2.90 -1.50
CA GLY A 74 2.57 -3.18 -0.59
C GLY A 74 3.19 -4.55 -0.87
N GLU A 75 4.52 -4.59 -0.88
CA GLU A 75 5.29 -5.84 -0.91
C GLU A 75 5.74 -6.18 0.49
N PHE A 76 5.41 -7.39 0.94
CA PHE A 76 5.75 -7.89 2.26
C PHE A 76 6.73 -9.06 2.15
N ASN A 77 7.73 -9.05 3.01
CA ASN A 77 8.56 -10.21 3.27
C ASN A 77 7.97 -10.99 4.44
N LEU A 78 7.87 -12.31 4.27
CA LEU A 78 7.33 -13.23 5.26
C LEU A 78 8.43 -14.19 5.68
N ASN A 79 8.50 -14.48 6.97
CA ASN A 79 9.36 -15.56 7.45
C ASN A 79 8.68 -16.93 7.29
N GLU A 80 9.44 -18.01 7.49
CA GLU A 80 8.96 -19.38 7.33
C GLU A 80 7.74 -19.68 8.19
N ASN A 81 7.75 -19.29 9.46
CA ASN A 81 6.63 -19.48 10.38
C ASN A 81 5.35 -18.78 9.90
N GLU A 82 5.47 -17.56 9.35
CA GLU A 82 4.35 -16.80 8.81
C GLU A 82 3.79 -17.42 7.53
N ILE A 83 4.66 -17.93 6.66
CA ILE A 83 4.26 -18.65 5.45
C ILE A 83 3.48 -19.91 5.82
N GLU A 84 3.96 -20.69 6.79
CA GLU A 84 3.27 -21.88 7.29
C GLU A 84 1.89 -21.54 7.86
N LEU A 85 1.81 -20.52 8.73
CA LEU A 85 0.55 -20.07 9.32
C LEU A 85 -0.49 -19.65 8.26
N ILE A 86 -0.04 -18.99 7.19
CA ILE A 86 -0.94 -18.57 6.11
C ILE A 86 -1.40 -19.76 5.30
N ARG A 87 -0.52 -20.72 4.98
CA ARG A 87 -0.90 -21.95 4.26
C ARG A 87 -1.92 -22.77 5.05
N GLU A 88 -1.78 -22.82 6.37
CA GLU A 88 -2.74 -23.49 7.25
C GLU A 88 -4.09 -22.77 7.25
N LYS A 89 -4.09 -21.44 7.44
CA LYS A 89 -5.33 -20.64 7.53
C LYS A 89 -6.03 -20.43 6.20
N PHE A 90 -5.27 -20.38 5.11
CA PHE A 90 -5.76 -20.09 3.76
C PHE A 90 -5.17 -21.10 2.74
N PRO A 91 -5.63 -22.37 2.76
CA PRO A 91 -5.03 -23.45 1.96
C PRO A 91 -5.14 -23.25 0.44
N THR A 92 -6.09 -22.44 -0.01
CA THR A 92 -6.32 -22.13 -1.42
C THR A 92 -5.52 -20.91 -1.90
N LEU A 93 -4.82 -20.21 -1.00
CA LEU A 93 -4.04 -19.04 -1.34
C LEU A 93 -2.68 -19.47 -1.90
N ASP A 94 -2.48 -19.28 -3.19
CA ASP A 94 -1.19 -19.52 -3.85
C ASP A 94 -0.21 -18.37 -3.54
N LEU A 95 0.73 -18.63 -2.64
CA LEU A 95 1.82 -17.71 -2.35
C LEU A 95 2.88 -17.83 -3.45
N LYS A 96 2.81 -16.93 -4.45
CA LYS A 96 3.84 -16.84 -5.49
C LYS A 96 5.18 -16.47 -4.85
N ASN A 97 6.15 -17.40 -4.92
CA ASN A 97 7.54 -17.12 -4.58
C ASN A 97 8.15 -16.22 -5.65
N ASN A 98 8.05 -14.90 -5.48
CA ASN A 98 8.85 -13.98 -6.28
C ASN A 98 10.24 -13.89 -5.68
N ASN A 99 11.11 -14.83 -6.07
CA ASN A 99 12.55 -14.72 -5.88
C ASN A 99 13.08 -13.61 -6.80
N PHE A 100 13.62 -12.54 -6.22
CA PHE A 100 14.55 -11.63 -6.90
C PHE A 100 15.94 -11.86 -6.31
#